data_AF-A0A0S4JSE8-F1
#
_entry.id   AF-A0A0S4JSE8-F1
#
_cell.length_a   1.000
_cell.length_b   1.000
_cell.length_c   1.000
_cell.angle_alpha   90.00
_cell.angle_beta   90.00
_cell.angle_gamma   90.00
#
_symmetry.space_group_name_H-M   'P 1'
#
loop_
_entity.id
_entity.type
_entity.pdbx_description
1 polymer ?
#
loop_
_entity_poly.entity_id
_entity_poly.type
_entity_poly.pdbx_seq_one_letter_code
_entity_poly.pdbx_strand_id
1 'polypeptide(L)'
;MSLTTIARAAARNILSGSLRIDSVRSGRPHVALVVDKNPCELGSILSEGYRNALAELRTCDNEPVVCHNITFEPSTFVEQMEALQGAVGGEDGSNELLGCILVQRGAFQNELRSYRLRLRLFEMGLRVAEHAHLAPMSTAEREMHAYLRSCAYPAEEAQGEGKHLALALDSFATPHTPMSILSRATSDGDESLLELKVDGYLETCLLNTGSYDAAHDPARSCIRAIREARVARGTSHVVGGVSPTIDATNTNTKRPAASVHKTSGATIGVSIGGTFPTGEVITEAEDLGALHGKASIFAFPNTSKRMEMMPRPFEISIERGAVVSVSPDAPASFQDLIGLIREIEGEVMVREIGIGLNPHLGRGEGQFLTDVTSFERQRGVHLSLGKRHPLFVKKAALASPERPLRPASYIRAPLRRKDGTFHVDVFVDAVAFKIPSVGGREGMPQFDYLF
;
A
#
# COMPACT_ATOMS: atom_id res chain seq x y z
N MET A 1 12.57 -25.28 -2.68
CA MET A 1 11.87 -25.14 -1.39
C MET A 1 10.39 -25.26 -1.70
N SER A 2 9.61 -26.08 -0.97
CA SER A 2 8.19 -26.24 -1.29
C SER A 2 7.40 -24.96 -1.00
N LEU A 3 6.28 -24.75 -1.70
CA LEU A 3 5.41 -23.59 -1.51
C LEU A 3 4.93 -23.46 -0.05
N THR A 4 4.59 -24.57 0.61
CA THR A 4 4.18 -24.57 2.02
C THR A 4 5.27 -24.03 2.95
N THR A 5 6.54 -24.35 2.70
CA THR A 5 7.65 -23.84 3.53
C THR A 5 7.83 -22.33 3.34
N ILE A 6 7.68 -21.82 2.11
CA ILE A 6 7.74 -20.38 1.82
C ILE A 6 6.54 -19.68 2.43
N ALA A 7 5.33 -20.25 2.32
CA ALA A 7 4.12 -19.71 2.94
C ALA A 7 4.23 -19.63 4.46
N ARG A 8 4.85 -20.63 5.09
CA ARG A 8 5.15 -20.58 6.54
C ARG A 8 6.12 -19.44 6.88
N ALA A 9 7.16 -19.23 6.07
CA ALA A 9 8.10 -18.12 6.27
C ALA A 9 7.40 -16.76 6.11
N ALA A 10 6.58 -16.59 5.08
CA ALA A 10 5.74 -15.41 4.86
C ALA A 10 4.81 -15.16 6.05
N ALA A 11 4.09 -16.19 6.51
CA ALA A 11 3.21 -16.08 7.67
C ALA A 11 3.98 -15.66 8.94
N ARG A 12 5.18 -16.20 9.19
CA ARG A 12 6.02 -15.78 10.33
C ARG A 12 6.44 -14.32 10.22
N ASN A 13 6.87 -13.87 9.05
CA ASN A 13 7.22 -12.47 8.80
C ASN A 13 6.02 -11.54 9.08
N ILE A 14 4.84 -11.89 8.59
CA ILE A 14 3.63 -11.08 8.80
C ILE A 14 3.22 -11.10 10.28
N LEU A 15 3.19 -12.25 10.93
CA LEU A 15 2.75 -12.39 12.32
C LEU A 15 3.69 -11.70 13.31
N SER A 16 5.01 -11.89 13.16
CA SER A 16 6.01 -11.37 14.10
C SER A 16 6.57 -10.00 13.68
N GLY A 17 6.88 -9.82 12.40
CA GLY A 17 7.48 -8.59 11.88
C GLY A 17 6.48 -7.46 11.72
N SER A 18 5.35 -7.74 11.05
CA SER A 18 4.34 -6.70 10.76
C SER A 18 3.33 -6.53 11.88
N LEU A 19 2.62 -7.62 12.21
CA LEU A 19 1.54 -7.59 13.18
C LEU A 19 2.04 -7.71 14.62
N ARG A 20 3.29 -8.14 14.85
CA ARG A 20 3.93 -8.30 16.18
C ARG A 20 3.11 -9.09 17.21
N ILE A 21 2.41 -10.14 16.78
CA ILE A 21 1.53 -10.98 17.62
C ILE A 21 2.29 -11.60 18.79
N ASP A 22 3.54 -12.00 18.56
CA ASP A 22 4.48 -12.54 19.55
C ASP A 22 4.98 -11.51 20.58
N SER A 23 4.91 -10.22 20.29
CA SER A 23 5.37 -9.17 21.21
C SER A 23 4.44 -8.90 22.40
N VAL A 24 3.29 -9.57 22.46
CA VAL A 24 2.24 -9.29 23.43
C VAL A 24 2.48 -9.97 24.77
N ARG A 25 2.19 -9.25 25.86
CA ARG A 25 2.39 -9.66 27.26
C ARG A 25 1.07 -9.90 27.99
N SER A 26 1.20 -10.60 29.11
CA SER A 26 0.21 -10.69 30.18
C SER A 26 -1.11 -11.31 29.73
N GLY A 27 -1.01 -12.36 28.91
CA GLY A 27 -2.18 -13.10 28.45
C GLY A 27 -1.95 -13.86 27.15
N ARG A 28 -2.98 -14.59 26.72
CA ARG A 28 -2.98 -15.39 25.51
C ARG A 28 -3.64 -14.65 24.34
N PRO A 29 -2.92 -14.38 23.25
CA PRO A 29 -3.52 -13.81 22.06
C PRO A 29 -4.23 -14.89 21.24
N HIS A 30 -5.40 -14.53 20.73
CA HIS A 30 -6.17 -15.33 19.78
C HIS A 30 -6.12 -14.65 18.40
N VAL A 31 -6.03 -15.45 17.35
CA VAL A 31 -5.98 -15.00 15.95
C VAL A 31 -7.06 -15.73 15.15
N ALA A 32 -7.90 -14.99 14.45
CA ALA A 32 -8.83 -15.53 13.48
C ALA A 32 -8.14 -15.69 12.12
N LEU A 33 -8.07 -16.92 11.61
CA LEU A 33 -7.70 -17.22 10.23
C LEU A 33 -8.98 -17.40 9.41
N VAL A 34 -9.35 -16.36 8.68
CA VAL A 34 -10.58 -16.29 7.89
C VAL A 34 -10.26 -16.64 6.44
N VAL A 35 -10.87 -17.70 5.95
CA VAL A 35 -10.60 -18.26 4.62
C VAL A 35 -11.88 -18.30 3.80
N ASP A 36 -11.77 -18.03 2.51
CA ASP A 36 -12.85 -18.20 1.55
C ASP A 36 -13.48 -19.61 1.66
N LYS A 37 -14.79 -19.73 1.45
CA LYS A 37 -15.50 -21.02 1.44
C LYS A 37 -14.94 -21.97 0.39
N ASN A 38 -14.48 -21.43 -0.75
CA ASN A 38 -13.88 -22.19 -1.84
C ASN A 38 -12.49 -21.60 -2.16
N PRO A 39 -11.48 -21.84 -1.31
CA PRO A 39 -10.16 -21.24 -1.48
C PRO A 39 -9.52 -21.71 -2.80
N CYS A 40 -8.77 -20.83 -3.45
CA CYS A 40 -7.86 -21.25 -4.53
C CYS A 40 -6.65 -22.02 -3.96
N GLU A 41 -5.80 -22.56 -4.83
CA GLU A 41 -4.61 -23.31 -4.43
C GLU A 41 -3.66 -22.43 -3.60
N LEU A 42 -3.35 -21.22 -4.07
CA LEU A 42 -2.55 -20.25 -3.32
C LEU A 42 -3.16 -19.93 -1.94
N GLY A 43 -4.48 -19.76 -1.87
CA GLY A 43 -5.19 -19.53 -0.60
C GLY A 43 -5.10 -20.73 0.35
N SER A 44 -5.16 -21.95 -0.17
CA SER A 44 -5.01 -23.18 0.62
C SER A 44 -3.59 -23.29 1.20
N ILE A 45 -2.57 -23.03 0.38
CA ILE A 45 -1.16 -23.03 0.77
C ILE A 45 -0.87 -21.96 1.83
N LEU A 46 -1.36 -20.72 1.62
CA LEU A 46 -1.23 -19.64 2.62
C LEU A 46 -1.90 -20.02 3.94
N SER A 47 -3.11 -20.56 3.90
CA SER A 47 -3.85 -20.98 5.09
C SER A 47 -3.09 -22.06 5.88
N GLU A 48 -2.48 -23.02 5.19
CA GLU A 48 -1.62 -24.02 5.82
C GLU A 48 -0.36 -23.38 6.42
N GLY A 49 0.29 -22.46 5.70
CA GLY A 49 1.43 -21.69 6.18
C GLY A 49 1.13 -20.94 7.49
N TYR A 50 -0.02 -20.26 7.56
CA TYR A 50 -0.48 -19.58 8.77
C TYR A 50 -0.79 -20.53 9.92
N ARG A 51 -1.49 -21.64 9.67
CA ARG A 51 -1.76 -22.65 10.72
C ARG A 51 -0.47 -23.18 11.33
N ASN A 52 0.50 -23.53 10.48
CA ASN A 52 1.79 -24.03 10.92
C ASN A 52 2.59 -22.97 11.69
N ALA A 53 2.61 -21.73 11.21
CA ALA A 53 3.29 -20.63 11.88
C ALA A 53 2.66 -20.31 13.25
N LEU A 54 1.34 -20.24 13.35
CA LEU A 54 0.62 -19.95 14.59
C LEU A 54 0.77 -21.06 15.64
N ALA A 55 0.79 -22.33 15.22
CA ALA A 55 1.01 -23.47 16.14
C ALA A 55 2.38 -23.41 16.82
N GLU A 56 3.40 -22.92 16.13
CA GLU A 56 4.76 -22.73 16.64
C GLU A 56 4.97 -21.41 17.38
N LEU A 57 4.13 -20.41 17.11
CA LEU A 57 4.30 -19.05 17.65
C LEU A 57 4.07 -19.03 19.16
N ARG A 58 4.93 -18.32 19.86
CA ARG A 58 4.84 -18.06 21.30
C ARG A 58 4.97 -16.57 21.55
N THR A 59 4.29 -16.07 22.58
CA THR A 59 4.47 -14.70 23.02
C THR A 59 5.78 -14.51 23.77
N CYS A 60 6.14 -13.28 24.11
CA CYS A 60 7.30 -12.98 24.94
C CYS A 60 7.21 -13.56 26.36
N ASP A 61 6.00 -13.87 26.83
CA ASP A 61 5.75 -14.55 28.11
C ASP A 61 5.62 -16.08 27.91
N ASN A 62 6.01 -16.57 26.73
CA ASN A 62 5.98 -17.98 26.31
C ASN A 62 4.57 -18.60 26.26
N GLU A 63 3.52 -17.77 26.13
CA GLU A 63 2.15 -18.26 25.93
C GLU A 63 1.93 -18.70 24.48
N PRO A 64 1.20 -19.80 24.22
CA PRO A 64 0.83 -20.20 22.87
C PRO A 64 -0.18 -19.25 22.24
N VAL A 65 -0.14 -19.10 20.92
CA VAL A 65 -1.16 -18.34 20.17
C VAL A 65 -2.29 -19.28 19.76
N VAL A 66 -3.55 -18.90 20.01
CA VAL A 66 -4.72 -19.72 19.63
C VAL A 66 -5.21 -19.31 18.25
N CYS A 67 -5.27 -20.24 17.31
CA CYS A 67 -5.79 -20.02 15.96
C CYS A 67 -7.26 -20.49 15.85
N HIS A 68 -8.14 -19.59 15.40
CA HIS A 68 -9.53 -19.89 15.07
C HIS A 68 -9.67 -19.96 13.55
N ASN A 69 -9.95 -21.16 13.03
CA ASN A 69 -10.21 -21.33 11.59
C ASN A 69 -11.67 -20.94 11.32
N ILE A 70 -11.86 -19.92 10.48
CA ILE A 70 -13.18 -19.37 10.16
C ILE A 70 -13.37 -19.46 8.65
N THR A 71 -14.46 -20.07 8.22
CA THR A 71 -14.91 -19.97 6.83
C THR A 71 -15.68 -18.67 6.67
N PHE A 72 -15.29 -17.84 5.70
CA PHE A 72 -15.95 -16.59 5.43
C PHE A 72 -17.37 -16.81 4.90
N GLU A 73 -18.33 -16.13 5.53
CA GLU A 73 -19.72 -16.07 5.12
C GLU A 73 -20.19 -14.62 5.23
N PRO A 74 -20.40 -13.89 4.11
CA PRO A 74 -20.70 -12.46 4.12
C PRO A 74 -21.87 -12.09 5.04
N SER A 75 -22.92 -12.91 5.05
CA SER A 75 -24.15 -12.61 5.78
C SER A 75 -23.97 -12.60 7.31
N THR A 76 -22.97 -13.30 7.84
CA THR A 76 -22.80 -13.51 9.30
C THR A 76 -21.42 -13.13 9.82
N PHE A 77 -20.48 -12.76 8.94
CA PHE A 77 -19.08 -12.58 9.32
C PHE A 77 -18.86 -11.57 10.46
N VAL A 78 -19.51 -10.40 10.41
CA VAL A 78 -19.34 -9.37 11.45
C VAL A 78 -19.85 -9.87 12.80
N GLU A 79 -21.04 -10.45 12.83
CA GLU A 79 -21.65 -11.02 14.05
C GLU A 79 -20.79 -12.16 14.62
N GLN A 80 -20.25 -13.02 13.74
CA GLN A 80 -19.35 -14.10 14.13
C GLN A 80 -18.05 -13.58 14.77
N MET A 81 -17.46 -12.52 14.21
CA MET A 81 -16.25 -11.90 14.74
C MET A 81 -16.50 -11.21 16.09
N GLU A 82 -17.63 -10.51 16.23
CA GLU A 82 -18.04 -9.88 17.51
C GLU A 82 -18.33 -10.93 18.58
N ALA A 83 -19.02 -12.01 18.24
CA ALA A 83 -19.29 -13.13 19.13
C ALA A 83 -17.98 -13.81 19.57
N LEU A 84 -17.04 -14.05 18.64
CA LEU A 84 -15.73 -14.59 18.96
C LEU A 84 -14.95 -13.66 19.90
N GLN A 85 -14.95 -12.36 19.64
CA GLN A 85 -14.28 -11.38 20.51
C GLN A 85 -14.88 -11.36 21.92
N GLY A 86 -16.20 -11.52 22.05
CA GLY A 86 -16.88 -11.66 23.34
C GLY A 86 -16.50 -12.96 24.08
N ALA A 87 -16.51 -14.08 23.37
CA ALA A 87 -16.23 -15.41 23.93
C ALA A 87 -14.77 -15.58 24.38
N VAL A 88 -13.81 -15.02 23.63
CA VAL A 88 -12.38 -15.17 23.93
C VAL A 88 -11.99 -14.48 25.24
N GLY A 89 -12.64 -13.37 25.60
CA GLY A 89 -12.20 -12.51 26.70
C GLY A 89 -12.07 -13.18 28.07
N GLY A 90 -12.74 -14.31 28.31
CA GLY A 90 -12.69 -15.05 29.59
C GLY A 90 -13.21 -14.25 30.80
N GLU A 91 -13.38 -14.94 31.93
CA GLU A 91 -13.78 -14.30 33.20
C GLU A 91 -12.61 -13.53 33.85
N ASP A 92 -11.38 -14.05 33.74
CA ASP A 92 -10.18 -13.46 34.33
C ASP A 92 -9.52 -12.37 33.45
N GLY A 93 -9.93 -12.24 32.19
CA GLY A 93 -9.37 -11.28 31.24
C GLY A 93 -7.98 -11.57 30.72
N SER A 94 -7.52 -12.82 30.86
CA SER A 94 -6.20 -13.25 30.42
C SER A 94 -6.10 -13.48 28.91
N ASN A 95 -7.20 -13.41 28.15
CA ASN A 95 -7.24 -13.71 26.71
C ASN A 95 -7.84 -12.54 25.92
N GLU A 96 -7.40 -12.36 24.67
CA GLU A 96 -8.02 -11.39 23.76
C GLU A 96 -7.89 -11.83 22.30
N LEU A 97 -8.95 -11.60 21.52
CA LEU A 97 -8.88 -11.70 20.06
C LEU A 97 -8.06 -10.53 19.53
N LEU A 98 -6.83 -10.81 19.11
CA LEU A 98 -5.84 -9.81 18.76
C LEU A 98 -5.68 -9.64 17.24
N GLY A 99 -5.72 -10.75 16.49
CA GLY A 99 -5.40 -10.77 15.08
C GLY A 99 -6.54 -11.29 14.20
N CYS A 100 -6.61 -10.80 12.96
CA CYS A 100 -7.47 -11.32 11.91
C CYS A 100 -6.69 -11.40 10.59
N ILE A 101 -6.54 -12.62 10.07
CA ILE A 101 -5.88 -12.91 8.80
C ILE A 101 -6.97 -13.25 7.79
N LEU A 102 -7.09 -12.46 6.73
CA LEU A 102 -8.07 -12.66 5.66
C LEU A 102 -7.37 -13.28 4.45
N VAL A 103 -7.74 -14.51 4.09
CA VAL A 103 -7.24 -15.24 2.92
C VAL A 103 -8.36 -15.37 1.90
N GLN A 104 -8.31 -14.56 0.85
CA GLN A 104 -9.46 -14.28 0.00
C GLN A 104 -9.19 -14.74 -1.43
N ARG A 105 -10.12 -15.52 -2.00
CA ARG A 105 -10.03 -15.91 -3.41
C ARG A 105 -10.13 -14.66 -4.30
N GLY A 106 -11.11 -13.81 -4.02
CA GLY A 106 -11.31 -12.49 -4.61
C GLY A 106 -11.06 -11.39 -3.57
N ALA A 107 -12.03 -10.50 -3.38
CA ALA A 107 -12.02 -9.54 -2.28
C ALA A 107 -13.36 -9.56 -1.54
N PHE A 108 -13.35 -9.98 -0.27
CA PHE A 108 -14.52 -10.05 0.62
C PHE A 108 -15.25 -8.71 0.71
N GLN A 109 -14.52 -7.59 0.59
CA GLN A 109 -15.13 -6.26 0.57
C GLN A 109 -16.12 -6.06 -0.60
N ASN A 110 -15.94 -6.74 -1.73
CA ASN A 110 -16.89 -6.68 -2.86
C ASN A 110 -18.22 -7.40 -2.54
N GLU A 111 -18.18 -8.37 -1.63
CA GLU A 111 -19.32 -9.14 -1.16
C GLU A 111 -20.02 -8.44 0.01
N LEU A 112 -19.26 -7.66 0.80
CA LEU A 112 -19.73 -6.83 1.90
C LEU A 112 -19.86 -5.36 1.49
N ARG A 113 -20.59 -5.05 0.42
CA ARG A 113 -20.69 -3.68 -0.12
C ARG A 113 -21.14 -2.63 0.91
N SER A 114 -21.92 -3.02 1.92
CA SER A 114 -22.39 -2.14 3.00
C SER A 114 -21.36 -1.93 4.13
N TYR A 115 -20.30 -2.74 4.18
CA TYR A 115 -19.31 -2.71 5.26
C TYR A 115 -17.91 -2.48 4.70
N ARG A 116 -17.25 -1.43 5.18
CA ARG A 116 -15.79 -1.28 4.99
C ARG A 116 -15.09 -2.27 5.91
N LEU A 117 -15.07 -3.54 5.51
CA LEU A 117 -14.69 -4.69 6.33
C LEU A 117 -13.45 -4.43 7.20
N ARG A 118 -12.35 -3.99 6.57
CA ARG A 118 -11.09 -3.70 7.27
C ARG A 118 -11.25 -2.62 8.35
N LEU A 119 -12.04 -1.57 8.10
CA LEU A 119 -12.30 -0.54 9.09
C LEU A 119 -13.07 -1.09 10.29
N ARG A 120 -14.08 -1.94 10.06
CA ARG A 120 -14.81 -2.59 11.16
C ARG A 120 -13.88 -3.47 12.00
N LEU A 121 -12.99 -4.24 11.38
CA LEU A 121 -11.99 -5.03 12.11
C LEU A 121 -11.02 -4.15 12.91
N PHE A 122 -10.62 -2.99 12.39
CA PHE A 122 -9.79 -2.03 13.14
C PHE A 122 -10.56 -1.34 14.27
N GLU A 123 -11.85 -1.04 14.11
CA GLU A 123 -12.72 -0.51 15.16
C GLU A 123 -12.86 -1.51 16.33
N MET A 124 -12.86 -2.81 16.02
CA MET A 124 -12.76 -3.89 17.01
C MET A 124 -11.39 -3.97 17.69
N GLY A 125 -10.40 -3.20 17.24
CA GLY A 125 -9.03 -3.18 17.77
C GLY A 125 -8.13 -4.30 17.25
N LEU A 126 -8.55 -5.01 16.21
CA LEU A 126 -7.81 -6.14 15.66
C LEU A 126 -6.62 -5.68 14.82
N ARG A 127 -5.56 -6.49 14.83
CA ARG A 127 -4.42 -6.40 13.91
C ARG A 127 -4.74 -7.22 12.67
N VAL A 128 -4.70 -6.62 11.47
CA VAL A 128 -5.28 -7.23 10.27
C VAL A 128 -4.24 -7.51 9.19
N ALA A 129 -4.15 -8.73 8.69
CA ALA A 129 -3.45 -9.01 7.43
C ALA A 129 -4.45 -9.44 6.37
N GLU A 130 -4.36 -8.85 5.19
CA GLU A 130 -5.27 -9.13 4.08
C GLU A 130 -4.51 -9.61 2.83
N HIS A 131 -4.85 -10.84 2.42
CA HIS A 131 -4.43 -11.45 1.16
C HIS A 131 -5.63 -11.50 0.21
N ALA A 132 -5.74 -10.50 -0.65
CA ALA A 132 -6.83 -10.39 -1.62
C ALA A 132 -6.41 -10.86 -3.01
N HIS A 133 -7.40 -11.13 -3.87
CA HIS A 133 -7.22 -11.43 -5.29
C HIS A 133 -6.27 -12.61 -5.58
N LEU A 134 -6.29 -13.64 -4.72
CA LEU A 134 -5.39 -14.78 -4.86
C LEU A 134 -5.69 -15.68 -6.06
N ALA A 135 -6.94 -15.73 -6.54
CA ALA A 135 -7.31 -16.60 -7.65
C ALA A 135 -6.55 -16.31 -8.96
N PRO A 136 -6.45 -15.04 -9.43
CA PRO A 136 -5.61 -14.67 -10.57
C PRO A 136 -4.18 -15.25 -10.54
N MET A 137 -3.51 -15.17 -9.39
CA MET A 137 -2.12 -15.60 -9.21
C MET A 137 -1.97 -17.10 -8.94
N SER A 138 -3.10 -17.82 -8.79
CA SER A 138 -3.12 -19.24 -8.45
C SER A 138 -3.07 -20.15 -9.67
N THR A 139 -2.95 -19.62 -10.89
CA THR A 139 -2.95 -20.40 -12.14
C THR A 139 -1.58 -20.91 -12.56
N ALA A 140 -0.50 -20.39 -11.97
CA ALA A 140 0.86 -20.79 -12.27
C ALA A 140 1.71 -20.86 -11.01
N GLU A 141 2.43 -21.97 -10.82
CA GLU A 141 3.29 -22.20 -9.66
C GLU A 141 4.32 -21.07 -9.46
N ARG A 142 4.87 -20.53 -10.55
CA ARG A 142 5.81 -19.41 -10.50
C ARG A 142 5.22 -18.15 -9.87
N GLU A 143 3.95 -17.83 -10.14
CA GLU A 143 3.28 -16.65 -9.58
C GLU A 143 2.95 -16.89 -8.10
N MET A 144 2.50 -18.09 -7.75
CA MET A 144 2.32 -18.48 -6.34
C MET A 144 3.62 -18.32 -5.56
N HIS A 145 4.73 -18.78 -6.14
CA HIS A 145 6.05 -18.66 -5.53
C HIS A 145 6.51 -17.20 -5.39
N ALA A 146 6.31 -16.36 -6.42
CA ALA A 146 6.58 -14.93 -6.38
C ALA A 146 5.78 -14.22 -5.27
N TYR A 147 4.48 -14.49 -5.18
CA TYR A 147 3.59 -13.91 -4.17
C TYR A 147 4.00 -14.30 -2.74
N LEU A 148 4.29 -15.60 -2.52
CA LEU A 148 4.70 -16.07 -1.20
C LEU A 148 6.04 -15.47 -0.78
N ARG A 149 7.01 -15.37 -1.70
CA ARG A 149 8.30 -14.72 -1.43
C ARG A 149 8.13 -13.24 -1.15
N SER A 150 7.29 -12.54 -1.90
CA SER A 150 7.05 -11.10 -1.66
C SER A 150 6.43 -10.84 -0.29
N CYS A 151 5.56 -11.73 0.21
CA CYS A 151 5.03 -11.66 1.57
C CYS A 151 6.08 -11.99 2.66
N ALA A 152 7.17 -12.68 2.30
CA ALA A 152 8.29 -12.96 3.20
C ALA A 152 9.33 -11.81 3.25
N TYR A 153 9.16 -10.74 2.45
CA TYR A 153 10.04 -9.57 2.50
C TYR A 153 9.96 -8.89 3.88
N PRO A 154 11.08 -8.78 4.63
CA PRO A 154 11.04 -8.31 6.01
C PRO A 154 10.54 -6.87 6.16
N ALA A 155 9.58 -6.66 7.06
CA ALA A 155 8.99 -5.34 7.29
C ALA A 155 10.00 -4.29 7.79
N GLU A 156 11.01 -4.70 8.55
CA GLU A 156 12.07 -3.82 9.05
C GLU A 156 12.98 -3.34 7.90
N GLU A 157 13.36 -4.24 7.00
CA GLU A 157 14.16 -3.90 5.81
C GLU A 157 13.38 -2.93 4.91
N ALA A 158 12.12 -3.27 4.60
CA ALA A 158 11.23 -2.40 3.83
C ALA A 158 11.07 -1.02 4.49
N GLN A 159 10.97 -0.96 5.81
CA GLN A 159 10.80 0.28 6.56
C GLN A 159 12.08 1.12 6.58
N GLY A 160 13.24 0.50 6.74
CA GLY A 160 14.53 1.18 6.68
C GLY A 160 14.73 1.83 5.32
N GLU A 161 14.53 1.06 4.25
CA GLU A 161 14.65 1.54 2.87
C GLU A 161 13.60 2.61 2.53
N GLY A 162 12.33 2.35 2.85
CA GLY A 162 11.25 3.28 2.59
C GLY A 162 11.41 4.62 3.32
N LYS A 163 11.87 4.61 4.58
CA LYS A 163 12.19 5.85 5.32
C LYS A 163 13.35 6.60 4.70
N HIS A 164 14.41 5.89 4.29
CA HIS A 164 15.56 6.52 3.66
C HIS A 164 15.15 7.23 2.36
N LEU A 165 14.38 6.54 1.50
CA LEU A 165 13.85 7.10 0.27
C LEU A 165 12.91 8.28 0.53
N ALA A 166 11.95 8.14 1.45
CA ALA A 166 11.03 9.23 1.81
C ALA A 166 11.77 10.46 2.34
N LEU A 167 12.80 10.27 3.17
CA LEU A 167 13.64 11.39 3.64
C LEU A 167 14.39 12.07 2.50
N ALA A 168 14.90 11.32 1.53
CA ALA A 168 15.54 11.90 0.35
C ALA A 168 14.55 12.70 -0.50
N LEU A 169 13.37 12.15 -0.76
CA LEU A 169 12.26 12.81 -1.46
C LEU A 169 11.87 14.12 -0.76
N ASP A 170 11.62 14.07 0.55
CA ASP A 170 11.18 15.22 1.34
C ASP A 170 12.28 16.30 1.48
N SER A 171 13.57 15.90 1.50
CA SER A 171 14.70 16.82 1.72
C SER A 171 15.13 17.56 0.46
N PHE A 172 14.96 16.96 -0.72
CA PHE A 172 15.51 17.49 -1.97
C PHE A 172 14.47 17.92 -2.99
N ALA A 173 13.20 17.54 -2.87
CA ALA A 173 12.15 17.99 -3.79
C ALA A 173 11.84 19.49 -3.57
N THR A 174 12.54 20.35 -4.29
CA THR A 174 12.28 21.79 -4.37
C THR A 174 12.21 22.22 -5.83
N PRO A 175 11.59 23.37 -6.17
CA PRO A 175 11.48 23.86 -7.55
C PRO A 175 12.83 24.10 -8.24
N HIS A 176 13.93 24.13 -7.50
CA HIS A 176 15.29 24.34 -8.03
C HIS A 176 16.11 23.04 -8.08
N THR A 177 15.50 21.90 -7.77
CA THR A 177 16.16 20.59 -7.71
C THR A 177 15.17 19.56 -8.23
N PRO A 178 15.04 19.44 -9.57
CA PRO A 178 14.02 18.60 -10.17
C PRO A 178 14.33 17.12 -9.92
N MET A 179 13.29 16.35 -9.64
CA MET A 179 13.39 14.91 -9.50
C MET A 179 13.24 14.25 -10.87
N SER A 180 14.06 13.24 -11.16
CA SER A 180 14.05 12.51 -12.43
C SER A 180 13.85 11.01 -12.23
N ILE A 181 12.94 10.43 -13.00
CA ILE A 181 12.85 8.98 -13.21
C ILE A 181 13.43 8.69 -14.59
N LEU A 182 14.43 7.81 -14.64
CA LEU A 182 15.08 7.39 -15.87
C LEU A 182 14.57 6.01 -16.27
N SER A 183 14.15 5.85 -17.52
CA SER A 183 13.73 4.57 -18.09
C SER A 183 14.43 4.29 -19.42
N ARG A 184 14.62 3.01 -19.75
CA ARG A 184 15.26 2.62 -21.02
C ARG A 184 14.42 3.05 -22.22
N ALA A 185 15.03 3.63 -23.24
CA ALA A 185 14.37 3.84 -24.52
C ALA A 185 13.97 2.49 -25.15
N THR A 186 12.97 2.51 -26.04
CA THR A 186 12.38 1.28 -26.59
C THR A 186 13.03 0.81 -27.90
N SER A 187 13.91 1.63 -28.49
CA SER A 187 14.63 1.30 -29.72
C SER A 187 15.73 0.26 -29.50
N ASP A 188 15.71 -0.80 -30.31
CA ASP A 188 16.72 -1.86 -30.28
C ASP A 188 18.14 -1.28 -30.46
N GLY A 189 19.02 -1.57 -29.51
CA GLY A 189 20.42 -1.12 -29.52
C GLY A 189 20.64 0.34 -29.10
N ASP A 190 19.59 1.07 -28.71
CA ASP A 190 19.73 2.40 -28.13
C ASP A 190 19.87 2.31 -26.60
N GLU A 191 21.03 2.70 -26.08
CA GLU A 191 21.28 2.81 -24.64
C GLU A 191 20.80 4.16 -24.07
N SER A 192 20.11 4.98 -24.86
CA SER A 192 19.55 6.25 -24.38
C SER A 192 18.51 6.03 -23.29
N LEU A 193 18.46 7.01 -22.38
CA LEU A 193 17.49 7.04 -21.29
C LEU A 193 16.43 8.09 -21.60
N LEU A 194 15.19 7.68 -21.46
CA LEU A 194 14.07 8.61 -21.35
C LEU A 194 14.03 9.17 -19.93
N GLU A 195 13.59 10.41 -19.81
CA GLU A 195 13.55 11.12 -18.55
C GLU A 195 12.15 11.69 -18.31
N LEU A 196 11.57 11.33 -17.16
CA LEU A 196 10.35 11.91 -16.61
C LEU A 196 10.73 12.77 -15.41
N LYS A 197 10.36 14.05 -15.44
CA LYS A 197 10.75 15.06 -14.45
C LYS A 197 9.59 15.59 -13.65
N VAL A 198 9.86 15.89 -12.37
CA VAL A 198 9.02 16.74 -11.53
C VAL A 198 9.78 18.02 -11.20
N ASP A 199 9.44 19.11 -11.88
CA ASP A 199 10.01 20.44 -11.64
C ASP A 199 9.26 21.17 -10.51
N GLY A 200 9.26 20.58 -9.32
CA GLY A 200 8.48 21.11 -8.21
C GLY A 200 8.56 20.27 -6.95
N TYR A 201 7.71 20.64 -5.99
CA TYR A 201 7.57 19.91 -4.74
C TYR A 201 6.73 18.64 -4.91
N LEU A 202 7.01 17.66 -4.06
CA LEU A 202 6.25 16.43 -3.91
C LEU A 202 5.40 16.49 -2.64
N GLU A 203 4.24 15.85 -2.69
CA GLU A 203 3.43 15.58 -1.50
C GLU A 203 4.25 14.73 -0.51
N THR A 204 4.01 14.91 0.78
CA THR A 204 4.67 14.10 1.81
C THR A 204 4.45 12.61 1.55
N CYS A 205 5.54 11.86 1.54
CA CYS A 205 5.52 10.44 1.20
C CYS A 205 4.65 9.64 2.17
N LEU A 206 3.88 8.70 1.61
CA LEU A 206 3.12 7.68 2.32
C LEU A 206 3.83 6.35 2.19
N LEU A 207 4.01 5.63 3.30
CA LEU A 207 4.75 4.38 3.32
C LEU A 207 3.80 3.21 3.57
N ASN A 208 3.91 2.18 2.73
CA ASN A 208 3.29 0.87 2.97
C ASN A 208 4.38 -0.20 3.03
N THR A 209 5.12 -0.23 4.13
CA THR A 209 6.29 -1.10 4.33
C THR A 209 5.99 -2.34 5.17
N GLY A 210 4.78 -2.42 5.73
CA GLY A 210 4.39 -3.46 6.68
C GLY A 210 4.87 -3.20 8.12
N SER A 211 5.59 -2.10 8.38
CA SER A 211 5.92 -1.64 9.73
C SER A 211 4.91 -0.60 10.21
N TYR A 212 4.28 -0.86 11.36
CA TYR A 212 3.23 -0.01 11.92
C TYR A 212 3.66 0.51 13.28
N ASP A 213 3.84 1.83 13.42
CA ASP A 213 4.28 2.45 14.68
C ASP A 213 3.37 2.05 15.86
N ALA A 214 2.07 1.92 15.62
CA ALA A 214 1.10 1.47 16.62
C ALA A 214 1.35 0.04 17.14
N ALA A 215 2.03 -0.82 16.39
CA ALA A 215 2.42 -2.17 16.86
C ALA A 215 3.60 -2.13 17.84
N HIS A 216 4.31 -0.99 17.94
CA HIS A 216 5.41 -0.79 18.89
C HIS A 216 4.98 -0.06 20.17
N ASP A 217 3.72 0.39 20.25
CA ASP A 217 3.16 1.02 21.44
C ASP A 217 3.02 -0.03 22.58
N PRO A 218 3.69 0.17 23.74
CA PRO A 218 3.59 -0.74 24.88
C PRO A 218 2.14 -0.98 25.34
N ALA A 219 1.27 0.04 25.26
CA ALA A 219 -0.14 -0.10 25.63
C ALA A 219 -0.91 -1.04 24.70
N ARG A 220 -0.42 -1.20 23.46
CA ARG A 220 -0.98 -2.12 22.45
C ARG A 220 -0.31 -3.48 22.45
N SER A 221 0.66 -3.73 23.32
CA SER A 221 1.35 -5.01 23.49
C SER A 221 1.12 -5.65 24.86
N CYS A 222 0.05 -5.28 25.55
CA CYS A 222 -0.40 -5.91 26.80
C CYS A 222 -1.88 -6.28 26.66
N ILE A 223 -2.22 -7.57 26.79
CA ILE A 223 -3.61 -8.07 26.61
C ILE A 223 -4.59 -7.30 27.51
N ARG A 224 -4.22 -7.13 28.78
CA ARG A 224 -5.03 -6.39 29.75
C ARG A 224 -5.29 -4.95 29.29
N ALA A 225 -4.26 -4.23 28.88
CA ALA A 225 -4.40 -2.83 28.44
C ALA A 225 -5.22 -2.71 27.15
N ILE A 226 -5.05 -3.65 26.21
CA ILE A 226 -5.85 -3.72 24.97
C ILE A 226 -7.33 -3.92 25.31
N ARG A 227 -7.63 -4.84 26.24
CA ARG A 227 -9.00 -5.13 26.69
C ARG A 227 -9.62 -3.93 27.40
N GLU A 228 -8.92 -3.31 28.34
CA GLU A 228 -9.36 -2.11 29.06
C GLU A 228 -9.68 -0.98 28.06
N ALA A 229 -8.79 -0.73 27.08
CA ALA A 229 -9.03 0.25 26.03
C ALA A 229 -10.24 -0.08 25.16
N ARG A 230 -10.50 -1.36 24.87
CA ARG A 230 -11.69 -1.81 24.12
C ARG A 230 -12.97 -1.59 24.93
N VAL A 231 -13.01 -1.97 26.19
CA VAL A 231 -14.17 -1.76 27.08
C VAL A 231 -14.48 -0.27 27.23
N ALA A 232 -13.44 0.57 27.38
CA ALA A 232 -13.58 2.02 27.42
C ALA A 232 -14.20 2.59 26.11
N ARG A 233 -13.86 2.03 24.95
CA ARG A 233 -14.50 2.41 23.67
C ARG A 233 -15.96 1.98 23.59
N GLY A 234 -16.26 0.74 23.99
CA GLY A 234 -17.62 0.16 23.96
C GLY A 234 -18.62 0.81 24.92
N THR A 235 -18.15 1.28 26.09
CA THR A 235 -18.99 1.99 27.07
C THR A 235 -19.41 3.39 26.62
N SER A 236 -18.74 3.98 25.62
CA SER A 236 -19.11 5.30 25.06
C SER A 236 -20.26 5.27 24.05
N HIS A 237 -20.67 4.08 23.57
CA HIS A 237 -21.72 3.93 22.56
C HIS A 237 -23.12 3.64 23.13
N VAL A 238 -23.28 3.63 24.46
CA VAL A 238 -24.57 3.39 25.14
C VAL A 238 -25.07 4.65 25.86
N VAL A 239 -25.29 5.74 25.11
CA VAL A 239 -26.31 6.74 25.44
C VAL A 239 -26.90 7.22 24.12
N GLY A 240 -28.22 7.09 23.97
CA GLY A 240 -28.92 7.15 22.69
C GLY A 240 -28.80 8.45 21.89
N GLY A 241 -29.00 8.30 20.59
CA GLY A 241 -29.07 9.38 19.62
C GLY A 241 -28.27 9.03 18.37
N VAL A 242 -28.98 8.86 17.26
CA VAL A 242 -28.53 8.88 15.85
C VAL A 242 -27.01 8.82 15.67
N SER A 243 -26.51 7.70 15.12
CA SER A 243 -25.14 7.58 14.61
C SER A 243 -24.73 8.87 13.91
N PRO A 244 -23.73 9.61 14.41
CA PRO A 244 -23.14 10.63 13.58
C PRO A 244 -22.48 9.86 12.44
N THR A 245 -22.88 10.16 11.21
CA THR A 245 -22.05 9.88 10.04
C THR A 245 -20.68 10.42 10.36
N ILE A 246 -19.75 9.55 10.74
CA ILE A 246 -18.33 9.85 10.76
C ILE A 246 -17.96 9.96 9.30
N ASP A 247 -18.13 11.16 8.77
CA ASP A 247 -17.48 11.58 7.56
C ASP A 247 -15.99 11.24 7.76
N ALA A 248 -15.38 10.59 6.78
CA ALA A 248 -13.97 10.20 6.82
C ALA A 248 -13.07 11.44 6.64
N THR A 249 -13.41 12.53 7.33
CA THR A 249 -12.58 13.69 7.59
C THR A 249 -11.50 13.26 8.56
N ASN A 250 -10.35 12.93 7.98
CA ASN A 250 -9.09 13.58 8.32
C ASN A 250 -8.91 13.80 9.84
N THR A 251 -8.31 12.84 10.54
CA THR A 251 -7.66 13.12 11.83
C THR A 251 -6.40 13.93 11.59
N ASN A 252 -6.58 15.17 11.14
CA ASN A 252 -5.67 16.26 11.40
C ASN A 252 -6.29 17.06 12.55
N THR A 253 -6.27 16.47 13.75
CA THR A 253 -6.48 17.25 14.96
C THR A 253 -5.33 18.24 15.04
N LYS A 254 -5.69 19.53 15.05
CA LYS A 254 -4.78 20.66 15.25
C LYS A 254 -3.73 20.30 16.31
N ARG A 255 -2.46 20.13 15.91
CA ARG A 255 -1.35 20.27 16.85
C ARG A 255 -1.34 21.72 17.32
N PRO A 256 -1.26 21.99 18.63
CA PRO A 256 -0.87 23.31 19.08
C PRO A 256 0.56 23.58 18.59
N ALA A 257 0.81 24.81 18.16
CA ALA A 257 2.10 25.26 17.70
C ALA A 257 3.15 25.07 18.81
N ALA A 258 3.96 24.02 18.68
CA ALA A 258 5.21 23.87 19.39
C ALA A 258 6.18 23.15 18.45
N SER A 259 7.23 23.87 18.07
CA SER A 259 8.27 23.49 17.13
C SER A 259 9.03 22.24 17.59
N VAL A 260 8.84 21.12 16.90
CA VAL A 260 9.86 20.08 16.74
C VAL A 260 9.69 19.52 15.33
N HIS A 261 10.66 19.75 14.45
CA HIS A 261 10.76 19.09 13.17
C HIS A 261 10.75 17.56 13.37
N LYS A 262 9.64 16.90 13.05
CA LYS A 262 9.61 15.46 12.83
C LYS A 262 9.70 15.24 11.32
N THR A 263 10.93 15.16 10.83
CA THR A 263 11.29 14.69 9.49
C THR A 263 11.16 13.17 9.47
N SER A 264 9.98 12.65 9.13
CA SER A 264 9.76 11.25 8.76
C SER A 264 8.37 11.13 8.12
N GLY A 265 8.28 10.52 6.94
CA GLY A 265 7.04 10.33 6.17
C GLY A 265 5.86 9.81 7.01
N ALA A 266 4.64 10.14 6.60
CA ALA A 266 3.45 9.84 7.39
C ALA A 266 3.11 8.34 7.33
N THR A 267 3.40 7.61 8.41
CA THR A 267 2.89 6.24 8.63
C THR A 267 1.37 6.29 8.88
N ILE A 268 0.61 5.28 8.41
CA ILE A 268 -0.82 5.12 8.69
C ILE A 268 -1.02 4.91 10.21
N GLY A 269 -1.28 6.01 10.94
CA GLY A 269 -0.86 6.16 12.34
C GLY A 269 -1.74 5.56 13.45
N VAL A 270 -2.73 4.71 13.19
CA VAL A 270 -3.54 4.09 14.27
C VAL A 270 -3.91 2.62 14.07
N SER A 271 -3.89 2.13 12.84
CA SER A 271 -4.19 0.72 12.54
C SER A 271 -2.91 -0.11 12.52
N ILE A 272 -3.01 -1.39 12.88
CA ILE A 272 -1.91 -2.33 12.78
C ILE A 272 -2.26 -3.33 11.69
N GLY A 273 -1.52 -3.32 10.59
CA GLY A 273 -1.75 -4.20 9.46
C GLY A 273 -2.48 -3.55 8.27
N GLY A 274 -2.70 -4.34 7.23
CA GLY A 274 -3.15 -3.89 5.91
C GLY A 274 -3.14 -5.01 4.88
N THR A 275 -3.06 -4.63 3.60
CA THR A 275 -2.95 -5.56 2.47
C THR A 275 -1.50 -6.02 2.31
N PHE A 276 -1.32 -7.31 2.02
CA PHE A 276 -0.04 -7.91 1.68
C PHE A 276 -0.03 -8.41 0.22
N PRO A 277 1.12 -8.33 -0.48
CA PRO A 277 2.45 -7.93 0.02
C PRO A 277 2.58 -6.43 0.29
N THR A 278 3.63 -6.07 1.04
CA THR A 278 4.04 -4.70 1.35
C THR A 278 5.37 -4.37 0.69
N GLY A 279 5.76 -3.10 0.78
CA GLY A 279 7.02 -2.56 0.28
C GLY A 279 6.79 -1.49 -0.77
N GLU A 280 6.32 -0.31 -0.37
CA GLU A 280 6.17 0.82 -1.29
C GLU A 280 6.28 2.17 -0.57
N VAL A 281 6.81 3.17 -1.31
CA VAL A 281 6.74 4.59 -1.01
C VAL A 281 5.91 5.29 -2.09
N ILE A 282 4.88 6.01 -1.67
CA ILE A 282 3.93 6.68 -2.56
C ILE A 282 4.03 8.18 -2.40
N THR A 283 4.08 8.92 -3.51
CA THR A 283 3.99 10.38 -3.54
C THR A 283 3.27 10.86 -4.80
N GLU A 284 3.09 12.17 -4.93
CA GLU A 284 2.47 12.85 -6.06
C GLU A 284 3.09 14.26 -6.18
N ALA A 285 3.17 14.82 -7.38
CA ALA A 285 3.58 16.21 -7.54
C ALA A 285 2.56 17.14 -6.85
N GLU A 286 2.98 18.05 -5.97
CA GLU A 286 2.07 19.00 -5.31
C GLU A 286 1.31 19.84 -6.36
N ASP A 287 2.05 20.31 -7.38
CA ASP A 287 1.49 20.83 -8.62
C ASP A 287 1.62 19.79 -9.74
N LEU A 288 0.50 19.26 -10.19
CA LEU A 288 0.48 18.26 -11.26
C LEU A 288 1.11 18.79 -12.55
N GLY A 289 1.03 20.10 -12.80
CA GLY A 289 1.64 20.74 -13.97
C GLY A 289 3.18 20.64 -14.02
N ALA A 290 3.82 20.34 -12.89
CA ALA A 290 5.27 20.21 -12.80
C ALA A 290 5.81 18.88 -13.37
N LEU A 291 4.95 17.87 -13.55
CA LEU A 291 5.33 16.58 -14.09
C LEU A 291 5.32 16.60 -15.63
N HIS A 292 6.45 16.29 -16.25
CA HIS A 292 6.59 16.27 -17.71
C HIS A 292 7.79 15.43 -18.16
N GLY A 293 7.79 14.97 -19.41
CA GLY A 293 8.87 14.17 -19.99
C GLY A 293 8.35 12.88 -20.62
N LYS A 294 9.20 11.85 -20.64
CA LYS A 294 8.89 10.56 -21.28
C LYS A 294 9.20 9.40 -20.35
N ALA A 295 8.46 8.31 -20.50
CA ALA A 295 8.69 7.07 -19.77
C ALA A 295 8.35 5.86 -20.65
N SER A 296 9.08 4.77 -20.45
CA SER A 296 8.80 3.48 -21.08
C SER A 296 7.96 2.60 -20.16
N ILE A 297 6.83 2.08 -20.65
CA ILE A 297 5.92 1.23 -19.89
C ILE A 297 6.15 -0.24 -20.26
N PHE A 298 6.44 -1.09 -19.27
CA PHE A 298 6.64 -2.53 -19.48
C PHE A 298 5.46 -3.38 -19.03
N ALA A 299 4.56 -2.85 -18.20
CA ALA A 299 3.36 -3.57 -17.79
C ALA A 299 2.21 -2.62 -17.42
N PHE A 300 0.98 -3.07 -17.57
CA PHE A 300 -0.23 -2.33 -17.19
C PHE A 300 -1.40 -3.30 -16.98
N PRO A 301 -2.44 -2.92 -16.22
CA PRO A 301 -3.67 -3.70 -16.13
C PRO A 301 -4.53 -3.51 -17.36
N ASN A 302 -4.99 -4.60 -17.95
CA ASN A 302 -5.98 -4.54 -19.01
C ASN A 302 -7.38 -4.16 -18.48
N THR A 303 -8.35 -4.05 -19.37
CA THR A 303 -9.75 -3.72 -19.03
C THR A 303 -10.42 -4.74 -18.12
N SER A 304 -9.86 -5.95 -18.00
CA SER A 304 -10.28 -6.99 -17.04
C SER A 304 -9.52 -6.93 -15.71
N LYS A 305 -8.73 -5.87 -15.47
CA LYS A 305 -7.90 -5.64 -14.27
C LYS A 305 -6.87 -6.75 -14.01
N ARG A 306 -6.36 -7.36 -15.08
CA ARG A 306 -5.24 -8.29 -15.02
C ARG A 306 -4.00 -7.63 -15.59
N MET A 307 -2.88 -7.80 -14.91
CA MET A 307 -1.60 -7.29 -15.39
C MET A 307 -1.20 -7.98 -16.70
N GLU A 308 -0.88 -7.17 -17.71
CA GLU A 308 -0.23 -7.59 -18.95
C GLU A 308 1.22 -7.12 -18.93
N MET A 309 2.17 -8.05 -19.01
CA MET A 309 3.58 -7.73 -19.20
C MET A 309 3.90 -7.67 -20.68
N MET A 310 4.58 -6.61 -21.08
CA MET A 310 5.05 -6.40 -22.44
C MET A 310 6.44 -7.00 -22.63
N PRO A 311 6.64 -7.86 -23.67
CA PRO A 311 7.98 -8.33 -24.04
C PRO A 311 8.92 -7.18 -24.37
N ARG A 312 8.40 -6.14 -25.05
CA ARG A 312 9.09 -4.89 -25.35
C ARG A 312 8.29 -3.73 -24.75
N PRO A 313 8.88 -2.91 -23.87
CA PRO A 313 8.23 -1.71 -23.37
C PRO A 313 7.87 -0.74 -24.52
N PHE A 314 6.91 0.13 -24.29
CA PHE A 314 6.50 1.18 -25.24
C PHE A 314 6.53 2.56 -24.56
N GLU A 315 6.72 3.63 -25.34
CA GLU A 315 6.88 4.97 -24.77
C GLU A 315 5.53 5.68 -24.55
N ILE A 316 5.47 6.49 -23.49
CA ILE A 316 4.46 7.53 -23.29
C ILE A 316 5.15 8.89 -23.11
N SER A 317 4.50 9.97 -23.55
CA SER A 317 4.93 11.35 -23.27
C SER A 317 3.91 12.05 -22.38
N ILE A 318 4.41 12.74 -21.36
CA ILE A 318 3.64 13.48 -20.37
C ILE A 318 3.98 14.96 -20.48
N GLU A 319 2.95 15.79 -20.56
CA GLU A 319 3.08 17.24 -20.46
C GLU A 319 2.09 17.78 -19.44
N ARG A 320 2.56 18.66 -18.55
CA ARG A 320 1.73 19.34 -17.55
C ARG A 320 0.88 18.36 -16.73
N GLY A 321 1.48 17.22 -16.38
CA GLY A 321 0.86 16.16 -15.58
C GLY A 321 -0.12 15.25 -16.31
N ALA A 322 -0.25 15.35 -17.64
CA ALA A 322 -1.17 14.54 -18.43
C ALA A 322 -0.44 13.77 -19.54
N VAL A 323 -0.88 12.54 -19.81
CA VAL A 323 -0.40 11.75 -20.96
C VAL A 323 -0.93 12.40 -22.25
N VAL A 324 -0.01 12.97 -23.04
CA VAL A 324 -0.32 13.65 -24.31
C VAL A 324 -0.10 12.77 -25.54
N SER A 325 0.81 11.81 -25.46
CA SER A 325 1.03 10.84 -26.54
C SER A 325 1.41 9.47 -25.98
N VAL A 326 1.03 8.45 -26.75
CA VAL A 326 1.39 7.06 -26.55
C VAL A 326 1.99 6.60 -27.87
N SER A 327 3.14 5.93 -27.81
CA SER A 327 3.83 5.47 -29.00
C SER A 327 2.97 4.47 -29.81
N PRO A 328 3.05 4.47 -31.16
CA PRO A 328 2.26 3.57 -32.01
C PRO A 328 2.52 2.07 -31.80
N ASP A 329 3.64 1.71 -31.18
CA ASP A 329 4.01 0.34 -30.83
C ASP A 329 3.34 -0.17 -29.55
N ALA A 330 2.64 0.69 -28.80
CA ALA A 330 1.83 0.28 -27.66
C ALA A 330 0.72 -0.69 -28.10
N PRO A 331 0.42 -1.72 -27.28
CA PRO A 331 -0.61 -2.70 -27.62
C PRO A 331 -1.99 -2.06 -27.70
N ALA A 332 -2.87 -2.64 -28.55
CA ALA A 332 -4.24 -2.15 -28.72
C ALA A 332 -5.00 -2.07 -27.39
N SER A 333 -4.81 -3.03 -26.48
CA SER A 333 -5.42 -3.03 -25.15
C SER A 333 -5.03 -1.82 -24.30
N PHE A 334 -3.82 -1.28 -24.46
CA PHE A 334 -3.40 -0.05 -23.79
C PHE A 334 -3.97 1.19 -24.46
N GLN A 335 -3.98 1.23 -25.80
CA GLN A 335 -4.58 2.34 -26.55
C GLN A 335 -6.08 2.49 -26.22
N ASP A 336 -6.81 1.37 -26.14
CA ASP A 336 -8.21 1.33 -25.74
C ASP A 336 -8.42 1.86 -24.31
N LEU A 337 -7.55 1.45 -23.37
CA LEU A 337 -7.57 1.92 -21.99
C LEU A 337 -7.37 3.45 -21.90
N ILE A 338 -6.37 3.99 -22.59
CA ILE A 338 -6.09 5.43 -22.62
C ILE A 338 -7.23 6.19 -23.31
N GLY A 339 -7.78 5.64 -24.39
CA GLY A 339 -8.96 6.16 -25.07
C GLY A 339 -10.16 6.28 -24.13
N LEU A 340 -10.45 5.22 -23.36
CA LEU A 340 -11.54 5.19 -22.40
C LEU A 340 -11.39 6.23 -21.28
N ILE A 341 -10.19 6.35 -20.69
CA ILE A 341 -9.93 7.38 -19.67
C ILE A 341 -10.14 8.77 -20.27
N ARG A 342 -9.61 9.02 -21.47
CA ARG A 342 -9.73 10.33 -22.13
C ARG A 342 -11.17 10.66 -22.51
N GLU A 343 -11.96 9.69 -22.96
CA GLU A 343 -13.39 9.86 -23.28
C GLU A 343 -14.19 10.30 -22.05
N ILE A 344 -13.94 9.68 -20.89
CA ILE A 344 -14.72 9.91 -19.67
C ILE A 344 -14.20 11.11 -18.86
N GLU A 345 -12.88 11.27 -18.77
CA GLU A 345 -12.26 12.27 -17.90
C GLU A 345 -11.67 13.47 -18.65
N GLY A 346 -11.62 13.43 -19.98
CA GLY A 346 -11.08 14.49 -20.85
C GLY A 346 -9.54 14.50 -20.94
N GLU A 347 -8.86 14.38 -19.80
CA GLU A 347 -7.39 14.31 -19.71
C GLU A 347 -6.98 13.10 -18.90
N VAL A 348 -5.94 12.41 -19.37
CA VAL A 348 -5.35 11.25 -18.68
C VAL A 348 -4.26 11.77 -17.74
N MET A 349 -4.69 12.23 -16.57
CA MET A 349 -3.79 12.78 -15.55
C MET A 349 -2.91 11.69 -14.94
N VAL A 350 -1.69 12.03 -14.57
CA VAL A 350 -0.86 11.22 -13.68
C VAL A 350 -1.03 11.75 -12.27
N ARG A 351 -1.46 10.90 -11.35
CA ARG A 351 -1.85 11.30 -9.98
C ARG A 351 -1.01 10.64 -8.89
N GLU A 352 -0.14 9.70 -9.23
CA GLU A 352 0.69 9.01 -8.25
C GLU A 352 2.03 8.63 -8.89
N ILE A 353 3.07 8.66 -8.06
CA ILE A 353 4.36 8.04 -8.31
C ILE A 353 4.57 7.05 -7.18
N GLY A 354 4.46 5.76 -7.49
CA GLY A 354 4.73 4.67 -6.57
C GLY A 354 6.12 4.11 -6.80
N ILE A 355 6.89 3.98 -5.72
CA ILE A 355 8.22 3.36 -5.73
C ILE A 355 8.14 2.09 -4.90
N GLY A 356 8.06 0.95 -5.57
CA GLY A 356 8.01 -0.34 -4.91
C GLY A 356 9.40 -0.80 -4.49
N LEU A 357 9.45 -1.51 -3.36
CA LEU A 357 10.69 -1.89 -2.66
C LEU A 357 10.90 -3.40 -2.67
N ASN A 358 9.87 -4.18 -3.00
CA ASN A 358 9.88 -5.63 -2.80
C ASN A 358 10.78 -6.34 -3.83
N PRO A 359 11.91 -6.93 -3.42
CA PRO A 359 12.91 -7.48 -4.35
C PRO A 359 12.45 -8.79 -5.01
N HIS A 360 11.31 -9.34 -4.59
CA HIS A 360 10.75 -10.56 -5.16
C HIS A 360 9.74 -10.31 -6.28
N LEU A 361 9.44 -9.03 -6.54
CA LEU A 361 8.47 -8.60 -7.53
C LEU A 361 9.14 -7.63 -8.51
N GLY A 362 8.86 -7.79 -9.81
CA GLY A 362 9.51 -7.01 -10.86
C GLY A 362 9.36 -7.64 -12.24
N ARG A 363 10.12 -7.09 -13.20
CA ARG A 363 10.16 -7.57 -14.60
C ARG A 363 10.95 -8.88 -14.76
N GLY A 364 11.77 -9.26 -13.79
CA GLY A 364 12.62 -10.44 -13.85
C GLY A 364 11.82 -11.75 -13.93
N GLU A 365 12.48 -12.79 -14.43
CA GLU A 365 11.88 -14.12 -14.55
C GLU A 365 11.38 -14.63 -13.19
N GLY A 366 10.10 -15.00 -13.13
CA GLY A 366 9.48 -15.52 -11.91
C GLY A 366 9.18 -14.47 -10.83
N GLN A 367 9.19 -13.17 -11.16
CA GLN A 367 8.84 -12.07 -10.24
C GLN A 367 7.53 -11.36 -10.60
N PHE A 368 6.91 -11.70 -11.73
CA PHE A 368 5.66 -11.08 -12.16
C PHE A 368 4.45 -11.65 -11.45
N LEU A 369 3.45 -10.79 -11.22
CA LEU A 369 2.13 -11.18 -10.72
C LEU A 369 1.05 -10.61 -11.61
N THR A 370 0.03 -11.42 -11.88
CA THR A 370 -1.16 -11.00 -12.65
C THR A 370 -2.11 -10.08 -11.88
N ASP A 371 -1.98 -10.00 -10.56
CA ASP A 371 -2.76 -9.11 -9.69
C ASP A 371 -2.08 -7.74 -9.53
N VAL A 372 -2.82 -6.67 -9.81
CA VAL A 372 -2.32 -5.29 -9.82
C VAL A 372 -1.89 -4.85 -8.42
N THR A 373 -2.76 -5.06 -7.42
CA THR A 373 -2.56 -4.59 -6.05
C THR A 373 -1.37 -5.26 -5.36
N SER A 374 -1.05 -6.49 -5.76
CA SER A 374 0.15 -7.18 -5.31
C SER A 374 1.38 -6.73 -6.09
N PHE A 375 1.25 -6.52 -7.40
CA PHE A 375 2.36 -6.16 -8.27
C PHE A 375 2.84 -4.71 -8.10
N GLU A 376 2.01 -3.78 -7.61
CA GLU A 376 2.41 -2.39 -7.29
C GLU A 376 3.58 -2.29 -6.27
N ARG A 377 3.85 -3.37 -5.52
CA ARG A 377 5.01 -3.44 -4.61
C ARG A 377 6.34 -3.78 -5.28
N GLN A 378 6.34 -4.03 -6.59
CA GLN A 378 7.51 -4.43 -7.36
C GLN A 378 8.68 -3.47 -7.23
N ARG A 379 9.90 -4.00 -7.12
CA ARG A 379 11.11 -3.17 -7.10
C ARG A 379 11.23 -2.41 -8.42
N GLY A 380 10.84 -1.14 -8.40
CA GLY A 380 10.68 -0.32 -9.59
C GLY A 380 9.73 0.84 -9.35
N VAL A 381 9.23 1.42 -10.45
CA VAL A 381 8.32 2.57 -10.43
C VAL A 381 7.00 2.24 -11.13
N HIS A 382 5.89 2.67 -10.57
CA HIS A 382 4.62 2.79 -11.29
C HIS A 382 4.04 4.20 -11.20
N LEU A 383 3.15 4.49 -12.14
CA LEU A 383 2.41 5.75 -12.24
C LEU A 383 0.91 5.44 -12.26
N SER A 384 0.12 6.14 -11.47
CA SER A 384 -1.34 6.00 -11.54
C SER A 384 -1.94 6.98 -12.54
N LEU A 385 -2.61 6.45 -13.56
CA LEU A 385 -3.31 7.20 -14.60
C LEU A 385 -4.80 7.39 -14.28
N GLY A 386 -5.32 8.55 -14.64
CA GLY A 386 -6.70 8.98 -14.37
C GLY A 386 -6.81 9.98 -13.22
N LYS A 387 -7.97 10.60 -13.04
CA LYS A 387 -8.18 11.69 -12.07
C LYS A 387 -8.46 11.21 -10.66
N ARG A 388 -8.79 9.92 -10.46
CA ARG A 388 -9.11 9.40 -9.12
C ARG A 388 -7.83 9.17 -8.34
N HIS A 389 -7.79 9.71 -7.13
CA HIS A 389 -6.73 9.42 -6.18
C HIS A 389 -7.31 9.15 -4.78
N PRO A 390 -7.05 7.98 -4.17
CA PRO A 390 -7.65 7.62 -2.90
C PRO A 390 -7.05 8.39 -1.70
N LEU A 391 -5.75 8.71 -1.76
CA LEU A 391 -5.00 9.24 -0.61
C LEU A 391 -4.86 10.77 -0.65
N PHE A 392 -4.13 11.30 -1.62
CA PHE A 392 -3.94 12.74 -1.84
C PHE A 392 -5.18 13.43 -2.40
N VAL A 393 -5.53 14.59 -1.80
CA VAL A 393 -6.66 15.43 -2.22
C VAL A 393 -6.12 16.78 -2.63
N LYS A 394 -6.28 17.15 -3.91
CA LYS A 394 -5.82 18.44 -4.41
C LYS A 394 -6.79 19.54 -4.03
N LYS A 395 -6.40 20.32 -3.02
CA LYS A 395 -7.07 21.55 -2.67
C LYS A 395 -6.65 22.66 -3.64
N ALA A 396 -7.53 23.63 -3.86
CA ALA A 396 -7.11 24.88 -4.48
C ALA A 396 -5.99 25.50 -3.63
N ALA A 397 -4.98 26.08 -4.28
CA ALA A 397 -3.83 26.66 -3.58
C ALA A 397 -4.30 27.68 -2.54
N LEU A 398 -4.05 27.41 -1.25
CA LEU A 398 -4.15 28.39 -0.19
C LEU A 398 -2.73 28.84 0.16
N ALA A 399 -2.52 30.15 0.21
CA ALA A 399 -1.27 30.74 0.67
C ALA A 399 -0.92 30.24 2.07
N SER A 400 0.30 29.74 2.27
CA SER A 400 0.87 29.57 3.61
C SER A 400 2.03 30.56 3.78
N PRO A 401 2.17 31.23 4.94
CA PRO A 401 3.31 32.09 5.22
C PRO A 401 4.66 31.35 5.26
N GLU A 402 4.68 30.02 5.45
CA GLU A 402 5.92 29.20 5.45
C GLU A 402 6.31 28.66 4.06
N ARG A 403 5.43 28.77 3.05
CA ARG A 403 5.66 28.32 1.67
C ARG A 403 4.99 29.31 0.71
N PRO A 404 5.73 30.28 0.13
CA PRO A 404 5.13 31.36 -0.65
C PRO A 404 4.26 30.85 -1.81
N LEU A 405 3.18 31.60 -2.09
CA LEU A 405 2.25 31.37 -3.19
C LEU A 405 2.99 31.22 -4.54
N ARG A 406 2.69 30.14 -5.26
CA ARG A 406 3.28 29.83 -6.57
C ARG A 406 2.65 30.67 -7.67
N PRO A 407 3.44 31.29 -8.57
CA PRO A 407 2.91 31.69 -9.87
C PRO A 407 2.61 30.42 -10.67
N ALA A 408 1.34 30.25 -11.05
CA ALA A 408 0.79 29.15 -11.86
C ALA A 408 0.59 27.79 -11.16
N SER A 409 -0.37 27.67 -10.24
CA SER A 409 -0.99 26.36 -9.97
C SER A 409 -1.73 25.90 -11.23
N TYR A 410 -1.23 24.89 -11.95
CA TYR A 410 -1.85 24.40 -13.19
C TYR A 410 -3.20 23.69 -12.94
N ILE A 411 -3.51 23.38 -11.68
CA ILE A 411 -4.82 22.90 -11.25
C ILE A 411 -5.85 24.05 -11.36
N ARG A 412 -6.46 24.18 -12.54
CA ARG A 412 -7.50 25.19 -12.84
C ARG A 412 -8.76 25.06 -11.96
N ALA A 413 -8.97 23.90 -11.33
CA ALA A 413 -10.05 23.63 -10.38
C ALA A 413 -9.64 22.50 -9.40
N PRO A 414 -10.02 22.56 -8.12
CA PRO A 414 -9.68 21.53 -7.13
C PRO A 414 -10.13 20.14 -7.59
N LEU A 415 -9.24 19.13 -7.52
CA LEU A 415 -9.58 17.73 -7.79
C LEU A 415 -9.92 17.04 -6.47
N ARG A 416 -11.22 16.85 -6.21
CA ARG A 416 -11.74 16.12 -5.04
C ARG A 416 -11.74 14.62 -5.31
N ARG A 417 -11.79 13.81 -4.25
CA ARG A 417 -11.75 12.34 -4.33
C ARG A 417 -12.79 11.70 -5.26
N LYS A 418 -13.93 12.36 -5.47
CA LYS A 418 -15.04 11.88 -6.31
C LYS A 418 -15.02 12.46 -7.73
N ASP A 419 -14.11 13.37 -8.04
CA ASP A 419 -14.07 14.05 -9.34
C ASP A 419 -13.38 13.19 -10.42
N GLY A 420 -12.81 12.04 -10.04
CA GLY A 420 -12.23 11.06 -10.96
C GLY A 420 -12.85 9.66 -10.80
N THR A 421 -12.89 8.96 -11.92
CA THR A 421 -13.39 7.58 -12.07
C THR A 421 -12.23 6.58 -12.05
N PHE A 422 -11.14 6.91 -12.74
CA PHE A 422 -10.04 5.99 -13.02
C PHE A 422 -8.81 6.27 -12.14
N HIS A 423 -8.23 5.16 -11.66
CA HIS A 423 -6.92 5.09 -11.01
C HIS A 423 -6.30 3.79 -11.52
N VAL A 424 -5.33 3.92 -12.43
CA VAL A 424 -4.81 2.81 -13.21
C VAL A 424 -3.29 2.80 -13.16
N ASP A 425 -2.73 1.84 -12.44
CA ASP A 425 -1.29 1.77 -12.19
C ASP A 425 -0.56 1.14 -13.39
N VAL A 426 0.30 1.92 -14.04
CA VAL A 426 1.15 1.49 -15.15
C VAL A 426 2.60 1.45 -14.71
N PHE A 427 3.37 0.47 -15.20
CA PHE A 427 4.68 0.13 -14.64
C PHE A 427 5.79 0.56 -15.58
N VAL A 428 6.69 1.41 -15.06
CA VAL A 428 7.76 2.04 -15.81
C VAL A 428 8.99 1.14 -15.81
N ASP A 429 9.64 1.00 -16.96
CA ASP A 429 10.90 0.27 -17.12
C ASP A 429 12.08 1.10 -16.59
N ALA A 430 11.96 1.50 -15.32
CA ALA A 430 12.85 2.41 -14.65
C ALA A 430 14.19 1.73 -14.37
N VAL A 431 15.28 2.47 -14.56
CA VAL A 431 16.64 2.06 -14.22
C VAL A 431 17.18 2.83 -13.03
N ALA A 432 16.73 4.08 -12.87
CA ALA A 432 17.18 4.92 -11.80
C ALA A 432 16.13 5.97 -11.46
N PHE A 433 16.15 6.35 -10.19
CA PHE A 433 15.49 7.50 -9.64
C PHE A 433 16.60 8.46 -9.15
N LYS A 434 16.56 9.72 -9.58
CA LYS A 434 17.62 10.69 -9.31
C LYS A 434 17.07 11.99 -8.74
N ILE A 435 17.76 12.53 -7.75
CA ILE A 435 17.60 13.91 -7.30
C ILE A 435 18.97 14.59 -7.27
N PRO A 436 19.18 15.65 -8.08
CA PRO A 436 20.46 16.34 -8.14
C PRO A 436 20.76 17.06 -6.81
N SER A 437 22.02 17.44 -6.60
CA SER A 437 22.40 18.22 -5.43
C SER A 437 21.86 19.66 -5.53
N VAL A 438 21.42 20.21 -4.40
CA VAL A 438 20.89 21.59 -4.35
C VAL A 438 21.99 22.59 -4.75
N GLY A 439 21.78 23.30 -5.86
CA GLY A 439 22.63 24.41 -6.30
C GLY A 439 23.96 24.02 -6.96
N GLY A 440 24.13 22.77 -7.40
CA GLY A 440 25.33 22.34 -8.15
C GLY A 440 26.66 22.50 -7.40
N ARG A 441 26.61 22.70 -6.08
CA ARG A 441 27.82 22.87 -5.25
C ARG A 441 28.51 21.53 -5.09
N GLU A 442 29.78 21.47 -5.47
CA GLU A 442 30.66 20.35 -5.15
C GLU A 442 30.58 20.00 -3.65
N GLY A 443 30.31 18.73 -3.33
CA GLY A 443 30.27 18.22 -1.96
C GLY A 443 28.88 17.99 -1.34
N MET A 444 27.78 18.41 -2.01
CA MET A 444 26.42 18.02 -1.59
C MET A 444 26.03 16.67 -2.23
N PRO A 445 25.49 15.71 -1.46
CA PRO A 445 25.19 14.38 -1.97
C PRO A 445 24.04 14.43 -2.98
N GLN A 446 24.30 13.90 -4.18
CA GLN A 446 23.28 13.48 -5.13
C GLN A 446 22.59 12.23 -4.59
N PHE A 447 21.27 12.13 -4.74
CA PHE A 447 20.54 10.92 -4.41
C PHE A 447 20.24 10.14 -5.68
N ASP A 448 20.92 9.01 -5.86
CA ASP A 448 20.69 8.06 -6.94
C ASP A 448 20.20 6.74 -6.34
N TYR A 449 18.99 6.34 -6.72
CA TYR A 449 18.40 5.06 -6.34
C TYR A 449 18.24 4.21 -7.60
N LEU A 450 18.91 3.05 -7.63
CA LEU A 450 18.96 2.16 -8.79
C LEU A 450 17.99 0.99 -8.59
N PHE A 451 17.35 0.57 -9.68
CA PHE A 451 16.33 -0.50 -9.68
C PHE A 451 16.86 -1.84 -10.17
#